data_AF-A0A285SLY1-F1
#
_entry.id   AF-A0A285SLY1-F1
#
_cell.length_a   1.000
_cell.length_b   1.000
_cell.length_c   1.000
_cell.angle_alpha   90.00
_cell.angle_beta   90.00
_cell.angle_gamma   90.00
#
_symmetry.space_group_name_H-M   'P 1'
#
loop_
_entity.id
_entity.type
_entity.pdbx_description
1 polymer ?
#
loop_
_entity_poly.entity_id
_entity_poly.type
_entity_poly.pdbx_seq_one_letter_code
_entity_poly.pdbx_strand_id
1 'polypeptide(L)'
;MLISRSLNFQHHDLLTVQMLEGLRDNTLEGVLAAFITYADGIVNGLTVTMDMEHQICISPGVIKWNNKLYVMTEEERIPLEKDCRHGLIVARPTETAFIVTTTSQLDEGDLELSRFERDTGSLVSVPQQFNQLKYLNQFDIRYRKIGGCDQQLTYGSEFARLFAQSLLSCPGVTMSDTAFAWQAIQHPPTKTMWETFLKQNELNWLEDSKEFYEQLIRLLNKKMETPSTPYFVQREQPTAIKVNENIGIIVD
;
A
#
# COMPACT_ATOMS: atom_id res chain seq x y z
N MET A 1 -28.79 -16.13 23.35
CA MET A 1 -29.05 -16.12 21.91
C MET A 1 -28.61 -14.75 21.40
N LEU A 2 -27.34 -14.62 20.99
CA LEU A 2 -26.77 -13.35 20.53
C LEU A 2 -26.99 -13.27 19.02
N ILE A 3 -27.93 -12.43 18.61
CA ILE A 3 -28.18 -12.14 17.19
C ILE A 3 -27.16 -11.06 16.80
N SER A 4 -26.05 -11.46 16.17
CA SER A 4 -25.18 -10.51 15.49
C SER A 4 -25.92 -9.99 14.25
N ARG A 5 -26.60 -8.86 14.39
CA ARG A 5 -27.10 -8.10 13.23
C ARG A 5 -25.89 -7.44 12.58
N SER A 6 -25.32 -8.06 11.57
CA SER A 6 -24.38 -7.39 10.67
C SER A 6 -25.11 -6.22 10.00
N LEU A 7 -24.61 -5.01 10.23
CA LEU A 7 -25.09 -3.80 9.56
C LEU A 7 -24.54 -3.79 8.13
N ASN A 8 -25.35 -4.25 7.18
CA ASN A 8 -25.07 -4.09 5.75
C ASN A 8 -25.47 -2.68 5.32
N PHE A 9 -24.50 -1.81 5.08
CA PHE A 9 -24.74 -0.47 4.55
C PHE A 9 -24.81 -0.51 3.02
N GLN A 10 -25.98 -0.22 2.44
CA GLN A 10 -26.10 0.07 1.01
C GLN A 10 -25.90 1.57 0.77
N HIS A 11 -25.14 1.92 -0.27
CA HIS A 11 -24.59 3.25 -0.54
C HIS A 11 -25.64 4.37 -0.80
N HIS A 12 -26.95 4.08 -0.70
CA HIS A 12 -28.04 5.00 -1.06
C HIS A 12 -29.15 5.15 -0.01
N ASP A 13 -29.05 4.50 1.16
CA ASP A 13 -30.09 4.61 2.19
C ASP A 13 -29.75 5.69 3.24
N LEU A 14 -30.72 6.57 3.52
CA LEU A 14 -30.66 7.46 4.68
C LEU A 14 -30.69 6.61 5.95
N LEU A 15 -29.70 6.80 6.83
CA LEU A 15 -29.63 6.09 8.11
C LEU A 15 -30.86 6.41 8.95
N THR A 16 -31.60 5.38 9.35
CA THR A 16 -32.73 5.52 10.28
C THR A 16 -32.23 5.91 11.67
N VAL A 17 -33.07 6.56 12.48
CA VAL A 17 -32.73 6.94 13.87
C VAL A 17 -32.26 5.74 14.68
N GLN A 18 -32.88 4.57 14.50
CA GLN A 18 -32.48 3.33 15.18
C GLN A 18 -31.08 2.83 14.76
N MET A 19 -30.67 3.07 13.50
CA MET A 19 -29.32 2.74 13.04
C MET A 19 -28.27 3.72 13.58
N LEU A 20 -28.63 5.00 13.73
CA LEU A 20 -27.78 6.00 14.38
C LEU A 20 -27.61 5.73 15.87
N GLU A 21 -28.68 5.32 16.56
CA GLU A 21 -28.62 4.87 17.95
C GLU A 21 -27.77 3.60 18.09
N GLY A 22 -27.91 2.65 17.15
CA GLY A 22 -27.07 1.46 17.10
C GLY A 22 -25.58 1.78 16.90
N LEU A 23 -25.25 2.76 16.05
CA LEU A 23 -23.88 3.26 15.86
C LEU A 23 -23.35 4.04 17.06
N ARG A 24 -24.21 4.81 17.75
CA ARG A 24 -23.85 5.53 18.97
C ARG A 24 -23.52 4.56 20.11
N ASP A 25 -24.33 3.52 20.25
CA ASP A 25 -24.26 2.61 21.40
C ASP A 25 -23.24 1.48 21.19
N ASN A 26 -22.91 1.13 19.92
CA ASN A 26 -21.96 0.05 19.58
C ASN A 26 -20.84 0.50 18.64
N THR A 27 -20.38 1.74 18.75
CA THR A 27 -19.39 2.32 17.82
C THR A 27 -18.11 1.50 17.77
N LEU A 28 -17.62 1.05 18.93
CA LEU A 28 -16.42 0.24 19.03
C LEU A 28 -16.60 -1.15 18.39
N GLU A 29 -17.72 -1.81 18.65
CA GLU A 29 -18.00 -3.14 18.08
C GLU A 29 -18.19 -3.06 16.56
N GLY A 30 -18.82 -2.00 16.06
CA GLY A 30 -18.95 -1.74 14.62
C GLY A 30 -17.60 -1.53 13.94
N VAL A 31 -16.70 -0.76 14.58
CA VAL A 31 -15.33 -0.57 14.09
C VAL A 31 -14.55 -1.88 14.13
N LEU A 32 -14.57 -2.62 15.25
CA LEU A 32 -13.90 -3.92 15.35
C LEU A 32 -14.42 -4.93 14.31
N ALA A 33 -15.73 -4.95 14.06
CA ALA A 33 -16.34 -5.78 13.04
C ALA A 33 -15.83 -5.45 11.63
N ALA A 34 -15.59 -4.18 11.32
CA ALA A 34 -15.01 -3.77 10.02
C ALA A 34 -13.59 -4.30 9.81
N PHE A 35 -12.83 -4.49 10.89
CA PHE A 35 -11.45 -5.00 10.84
C PHE A 35 -11.32 -6.48 11.23
N ILE A 36 -12.43 -7.20 11.42
CA ILE A 36 -12.39 -8.60 11.86
C ILE A 36 -11.67 -9.49 10.84
N THR A 37 -11.83 -9.19 9.55
CA THR A 37 -11.21 -9.91 8.44
C THR A 37 -9.77 -9.48 8.18
N TYR A 38 -9.25 -8.44 8.83
CA TYR A 38 -7.89 -7.98 8.59
C TYR A 38 -6.86 -8.92 9.25
N ALA A 39 -5.65 -9.03 8.70
CA ALA A 39 -4.54 -9.63 9.44
C ALA A 39 -4.10 -8.72 10.59
N ASP A 40 -3.42 -9.31 11.58
CA ASP A 40 -2.69 -8.54 12.57
C ASP A 40 -1.53 -7.80 11.88
N GLY A 41 -1.39 -6.51 12.17
CA GLY A 41 -0.42 -5.63 11.53
C GLY A 41 -0.87 -4.17 11.50
N ILE A 42 -0.10 -3.36 10.79
CA ILE A 42 -0.41 -1.94 10.58
C ILE A 42 -1.60 -1.84 9.64
N VAL A 43 -2.65 -1.13 10.04
CA VAL A 43 -3.83 -0.90 9.22
C VAL A 43 -3.66 0.37 8.39
N ASN A 44 -3.20 1.46 9.04
CA ASN A 44 -3.00 2.76 8.42
C ASN A 44 -2.03 3.62 9.23
N GLY A 45 -1.44 4.65 8.62
CA GLY A 45 -0.60 5.64 9.30
C GLY A 45 0.77 5.09 9.64
N LEU A 46 1.39 5.54 10.74
CA LEU A 46 2.72 5.09 11.20
C LEU A 46 3.83 5.25 10.15
N THR A 47 3.77 6.35 9.40
CA THR A 47 4.85 6.72 8.49
C THR A 47 6.01 7.28 9.31
N VAL A 48 7.21 6.81 8.99
CA VAL A 48 8.44 7.23 9.64
C VAL A 48 9.10 8.33 8.83
N THR A 49 9.44 9.42 9.50
CA THR A 49 10.18 10.56 8.94
C THR A 49 11.26 11.02 9.91
N MET A 50 12.11 11.96 9.49
CA MET A 50 13.09 12.58 10.35
C MET A 50 12.98 14.10 10.25
N ASP A 51 13.01 14.78 11.39
CA ASP A 51 13.03 16.23 11.43
C ASP A 51 14.46 16.81 11.40
N MET A 52 14.55 18.13 11.40
CA MET A 52 15.83 18.86 11.36
C MET A 52 16.61 18.78 12.68
N GLU A 53 16.00 18.30 13.76
CA GLU A 53 16.59 18.15 15.09
C GLU A 53 17.11 16.73 15.36
N HIS A 54 17.22 15.90 14.31
CA HIS A 54 17.57 14.47 14.40
C HIS A 54 16.60 13.66 15.26
N GLN A 55 15.31 13.97 15.21
CA GLN A 55 14.26 13.17 15.82
C GLN A 55 13.56 12.34 14.74
N ILE A 56 13.39 11.06 15.03
CA ILE A 56 12.53 10.19 14.25
C ILE A 56 11.09 10.54 14.63
N CYS A 57 10.29 10.94 13.64
CA CYS A 57 8.90 11.31 13.83
C CYS A 57 8.01 10.22 13.21
N ILE A 58 7.14 9.61 14.02
CA ILE A 58 6.17 8.61 13.58
C ILE A 58 4.78 9.23 13.56
N SER A 59 4.17 9.28 12.39
CA SER A 59 2.83 9.87 12.23
C SER A 59 1.74 9.03 12.93
N PRO A 60 0.62 9.66 13.32
CA PRO A 60 -0.56 8.97 13.82
C PRO A 60 -0.97 7.77 12.97
N GLY A 61 -1.53 6.74 13.60
CA GLY A 61 -1.85 5.50 12.90
C GLY A 61 -2.62 4.49 13.72
N VAL A 62 -2.95 3.38 13.06
CA VAL A 62 -3.79 2.31 13.60
C VAL A 62 -3.11 0.96 13.39
N ILE A 63 -3.08 0.16 14.44
CA ILE A 63 -2.59 -1.22 14.44
C ILE A 63 -3.73 -2.15 14.84
N LYS A 64 -3.88 -3.26 14.12
CA LYS A 64 -4.67 -4.40 14.57
C LYS A 64 -3.73 -5.46 15.15
N TRP A 65 -4.00 -5.94 16.35
CA TRP A 65 -3.23 -7.03 16.95
C TRP A 65 -4.08 -7.85 17.92
N ASN A 66 -4.11 -9.17 17.78
CA ASN A 66 -4.89 -10.09 18.62
C ASN A 66 -6.36 -9.65 18.82
N ASN A 67 -7.04 -9.30 17.71
CA ASN A 67 -8.42 -8.79 17.69
C ASN A 67 -8.67 -7.49 18.48
N LYS A 68 -7.61 -6.75 18.80
CA LYS A 68 -7.69 -5.39 19.34
C LYS A 68 -7.24 -4.38 18.29
N LEU A 69 -7.82 -3.19 18.35
CA LEU A 69 -7.37 -2.04 17.57
C LEU A 69 -6.69 -1.07 18.52
N TYR A 70 -5.49 -0.67 18.14
CA TYR A 70 -4.72 0.34 18.84
C TYR A 70 -4.62 1.56 17.94
N VAL A 71 -4.87 2.73 18.52
CA VAL A 71 -4.89 4.00 17.80
C VAL A 71 -3.90 4.93 18.48
N MET A 72 -3.00 5.49 17.68
CA MET A 72 -2.14 6.59 18.06
C MET A 72 -2.62 7.83 17.32
N THR A 73 -3.06 8.83 18.09
CA THR A 73 -3.67 10.05 17.56
C THR A 73 -2.68 11.20 17.41
N GLU A 74 -1.56 11.13 18.13
CA GLU A 74 -0.52 12.15 18.14
C GLU A 74 0.77 11.60 17.52
N GLU A 75 1.63 12.49 17.05
CA GLU A 75 2.93 12.11 16.51
C GLU A 75 3.87 11.71 17.64
N GLU A 76 4.53 10.56 17.50
CA GLU A 76 5.56 10.11 18.44
C GLU A 76 6.94 10.55 17.94
N ARG A 77 7.76 11.08 18.86
CA ARG A 77 9.09 11.61 18.56
C ARG A 77 10.16 10.89 19.34
N ILE A 78 11.04 10.18 18.62
CA ILE A 78 12.14 9.41 19.20
C ILE A 78 13.46 10.15 18.91
N PRO A 79 14.18 10.61 19.95
CA PRO A 79 15.47 11.25 19.75
C PRO A 79 16.49 10.24 19.23
N LEU A 80 17.24 10.61 18.18
CA LEU A 80 18.28 9.76 17.61
C LEU A 80 19.66 10.26 18.04
N GLU A 81 20.42 9.42 18.74
CA GLU A 81 21.80 9.73 19.12
C GLU A 81 22.69 9.96 17.90
N LYS A 82 23.55 10.96 17.91
CA LYS A 82 24.41 11.33 16.75
C LYS A 82 25.29 10.18 16.24
N ASP A 83 25.70 9.28 17.14
CA ASP A 83 26.58 8.15 16.83
C ASP A 83 25.82 6.88 16.40
N CYS A 84 24.49 6.87 16.51
CA CYS A 84 23.66 5.76 16.04
C CYS A 84 23.68 5.70 14.51
N ARG A 85 24.37 4.69 13.95
CA ARG A 85 24.51 4.49 12.49
C ARG A 85 23.46 3.60 11.88
N HIS A 86 22.92 2.65 12.63
CA HIS A 86 21.88 1.75 12.16
C HIS A 86 20.81 1.59 13.24
N GLY A 87 19.57 1.42 12.82
CA GLY A 87 18.48 1.18 13.74
C GLY A 87 17.29 0.55 13.05
N LEU A 88 16.55 -0.24 13.83
CA LEU A 88 15.28 -0.80 13.47
C LEU A 88 14.21 -0.09 14.30
N ILE A 89 13.18 0.42 13.65
CA ILE A 89 12.06 1.11 14.29
C ILE A 89 10.90 0.14 14.33
N VAL A 90 10.42 -0.16 15.53
CA VAL A 90 9.36 -1.15 15.78
C VAL A 90 8.21 -0.53 16.55
N ALA A 91 7.00 -0.99 16.25
CA ALA A 91 5.83 -0.79 17.10
C ALA A 91 5.54 -2.09 17.84
N ARG A 92 5.45 -2.00 19.18
CA ARG A 92 5.19 -3.13 20.07
C ARG A 92 3.81 -2.98 20.72
N PRO A 93 2.82 -3.77 20.30
CA PRO A 93 1.53 -3.83 20.98
C PRO A 93 1.68 -4.31 22.43
N THR A 94 1.02 -3.63 23.35
CA THR A 94 0.91 -3.98 24.78
C THR A 94 -0.56 -4.31 25.10
N GLU A 95 -0.92 -4.49 26.38
CA GLU A 95 -2.31 -4.80 26.74
C GLU A 95 -3.31 -3.68 26.39
N THR A 96 -2.86 -2.42 26.47
CA THR A 96 -3.70 -1.21 26.39
C THR A 96 -3.28 -0.20 25.33
N ALA A 97 -2.02 -0.22 24.89
CA ALA A 97 -1.45 0.71 23.93
C ALA A 97 -0.42 0.00 23.02
N PHE A 98 0.22 0.70 22.11
CA PHE A 98 1.48 0.24 21.54
C PHE A 98 2.57 1.26 21.81
N ILE A 99 3.82 0.80 21.86
CA ILE A 99 4.99 1.64 22.09
C ILE A 99 5.84 1.59 20.83
N VAL A 100 6.31 2.74 20.36
CA VAL A 100 7.26 2.80 19.24
C VAL A 100 8.67 3.02 19.80
N THR A 101 9.62 2.20 19.37
CA THR A 101 11.00 2.29 19.84
C THR A 101 12.00 2.02 18.72
N THR A 102 13.25 2.41 18.96
CA THR A 102 14.39 2.01 18.14
C THR A 102 15.12 0.86 18.83
N THR A 103 15.39 -0.21 18.09
CA THR A 103 16.08 -1.43 18.55
C THR A 103 17.08 -1.90 17.50
N SER A 104 17.87 -2.93 17.82
CA SER A 104 18.78 -3.60 16.90
C SER A 104 18.24 -4.93 16.36
N GLN A 105 17.19 -5.48 16.99
CA GLN A 105 16.61 -6.78 16.66
C GLN A 105 15.09 -6.71 16.70
N LEU A 106 14.45 -7.51 15.84
CA LEU A 106 13.00 -7.66 15.80
C LEU A 106 12.59 -8.80 16.75
N ASP A 107 11.85 -8.48 17.80
CA ASP A 107 11.34 -9.48 18.74
C ASP A 107 10.03 -10.10 18.24
N GLU A 108 9.64 -11.25 18.81
CA GLU A 108 8.35 -11.86 18.50
C GLU A 108 7.19 -10.93 18.91
N GLY A 109 6.30 -10.68 17.95
CA GLY A 109 5.15 -9.78 18.13
C GLY A 109 5.43 -8.30 17.87
N ASP A 110 6.68 -7.94 17.55
CA ASP A 110 6.99 -6.60 17.08
C ASP A 110 6.54 -6.40 15.62
N LEU A 111 6.05 -5.20 15.34
CA LEU A 111 5.71 -4.75 14.01
C LEU A 111 6.81 -3.81 13.50
N GLU A 112 7.53 -4.25 12.48
CA GLU A 112 8.55 -3.42 11.86
C GLU A 112 7.94 -2.24 11.07
N LEU A 113 8.33 -1.02 11.43
CA LEU A 113 7.92 0.21 10.74
C LEU A 113 8.92 0.59 9.65
N SER A 114 10.22 0.60 9.98
CA SER A 114 11.30 0.94 9.06
C SER A 114 12.66 0.54 9.64
N ARG A 115 13.66 0.41 8.77
CA ARG A 115 15.08 0.42 9.16
C ARG A 115 15.75 1.69 8.66
N PHE A 116 16.95 1.96 9.16
CA PHE A 116 17.85 2.95 8.57
C PHE A 116 19.31 2.52 8.74
N GLU A 117 20.13 2.96 7.79
CA GLU A 117 21.59 2.97 7.88
C GLU A 117 22.04 4.38 7.48
N ARG A 118 22.92 5.00 8.26
CA ARG A 118 23.35 6.38 8.05
C ARG A 118 24.79 6.65 8.44
N ASP A 119 25.35 7.68 7.84
CA ASP A 119 26.60 8.28 8.29
C ASP A 119 26.40 8.98 9.64
N THR A 120 27.46 9.00 10.45
CA THR A 120 27.46 9.70 11.74
C THR A 120 27.04 11.17 11.56
N GLY A 121 26.01 11.59 12.29
CA GLY A 121 25.48 12.95 12.23
C GLY A 121 24.66 13.30 10.98
N SER A 122 24.44 12.37 10.04
CA SER A 122 23.61 12.64 8.86
C SER A 122 22.11 12.47 9.15
N LEU A 123 21.27 13.17 8.38
CA LEU A 123 19.82 12.95 8.39
C LEU A 123 19.46 11.73 7.55
N VAL A 124 18.42 11.01 7.94
CA VAL A 124 17.81 9.94 7.14
C VAL A 124 16.58 10.52 6.48
N SER A 125 16.53 10.42 5.15
CA SER A 125 15.42 10.95 4.37
C SER A 125 14.45 9.85 3.95
N VAL A 126 13.23 10.26 3.61
CA VAL A 126 12.22 9.35 3.07
C VAL A 126 12.53 9.09 1.60
N PRO A 127 12.62 7.82 1.16
CA PRO A 127 12.90 7.45 -0.22
C PRO A 127 11.84 8.03 -1.16
N GLN A 128 12.28 8.71 -2.22
CA GLN A 128 11.42 9.28 -3.25
C GLN A 128 11.28 8.38 -4.48
N GLN A 129 12.20 7.43 -4.62
CA GLN A 129 12.22 6.47 -5.72
C GLN A 129 12.37 5.06 -5.17
N PHE A 130 11.78 4.08 -5.86
CA PHE A 130 11.79 2.70 -5.39
C PHE A 130 13.19 2.11 -5.26
N ASN A 131 14.12 2.46 -6.16
CA ASN A 131 15.50 1.99 -6.11
C ASN A 131 16.35 2.58 -4.96
N GLN A 132 15.86 3.64 -4.29
CA GLN A 132 16.54 4.30 -3.17
C GLN A 132 16.34 3.57 -1.84
N LEU A 133 15.43 2.58 -1.77
CA LEU A 133 15.09 1.85 -0.54
C LEU A 133 16.26 1.09 0.10
N LYS A 134 17.39 0.97 -0.58
CA LYS A 134 18.62 0.32 -0.10
C LYS A 134 19.79 1.28 0.11
N TYR A 135 19.59 2.59 -0.09
CA TYR A 135 20.66 3.56 -0.04
C TYR A 135 20.91 4.03 1.38
N LEU A 136 22.17 4.35 1.66
CA LEU A 136 22.58 4.99 2.90
C LEU A 136 21.84 6.32 3.07
N ASN A 137 21.56 6.70 4.32
CA ASN A 137 20.83 7.91 4.69
C ASN A 137 19.38 7.94 4.15
N GLN A 138 18.79 6.77 3.88
CA GLN A 138 17.38 6.60 3.52
C GLN A 138 16.69 5.64 4.51
N PHE A 139 15.41 5.88 4.76
CA PHE A 139 14.58 4.89 5.46
C PHE A 139 14.32 3.69 4.54
N ASP A 140 14.54 2.51 5.08
CA ASP A 140 14.26 1.24 4.42
C ASP A 140 12.92 0.69 4.91
N ILE A 141 11.90 0.86 4.07
CA ILE A 141 10.52 0.43 4.32
C ILE A 141 10.17 -0.91 3.64
N ARG A 142 11.15 -1.66 3.10
CA ARG A 142 10.90 -2.92 2.35
C ARG A 142 10.29 -4.02 3.23
N TYR A 143 10.62 -4.00 4.51
CA TYR A 143 10.22 -5.00 5.49
C TYR A 143 8.90 -4.65 6.19
N ARG A 144 8.39 -3.44 5.96
CA ARG A 144 7.12 -2.98 6.53
C ARG A 144 5.95 -3.75 5.93
N LYS A 145 5.26 -4.52 6.77
CA LYS A 145 4.03 -5.25 6.40
C LYS A 145 2.81 -4.57 6.99
N ILE A 146 1.71 -4.59 6.24
CA ILE A 146 0.41 -4.07 6.66
C ILE A 146 -0.60 -5.21 6.74
N GLY A 147 -1.56 -5.08 7.66
CA GLY A 147 -2.68 -6.00 7.76
C GLY A 147 -3.64 -5.78 6.58
N GLY A 148 -3.70 -6.73 5.67
CA GLY A 148 -4.67 -6.73 4.57
C GLY A 148 -5.96 -7.45 4.94
N CYS A 149 -7.00 -7.25 4.13
CA CYS A 149 -8.23 -8.04 4.19
C CYS A 149 -7.93 -9.55 4.02
N ASP A 150 -8.88 -10.39 4.43
CA ASP A 150 -8.83 -11.86 4.35
C ASP A 150 -7.71 -12.50 5.18
N GLN A 151 -7.32 -11.85 6.27
CA GLN A 151 -6.29 -12.29 7.22
C GLN A 151 -4.91 -12.49 6.57
N GLN A 152 -4.62 -11.73 5.52
CA GLN A 152 -3.34 -11.79 4.82
C GLN A 152 -2.52 -10.52 5.04
N LEU A 153 -1.24 -10.70 5.36
CA LEU A 153 -0.25 -9.62 5.34
C LEU A 153 0.07 -9.25 3.90
N THR A 154 0.29 -7.95 3.66
CA THR A 154 0.75 -7.42 2.38
C THR A 154 1.84 -6.37 2.61
N TYR A 155 2.52 -5.96 1.55
CA TYR A 155 3.56 -4.92 1.62
C TYR A 155 2.95 -3.55 1.89
N GLY A 156 3.68 -2.71 2.62
CA GLY A 156 3.24 -1.36 2.96
C GLY A 156 2.83 -0.52 1.74
N SER A 157 1.83 0.33 1.93
CA SER A 157 1.28 1.20 0.89
C SER A 157 2.34 2.11 0.25
N GLU A 158 3.27 2.63 1.04
CA GLU A 158 4.38 3.45 0.55
C GLU A 158 5.34 2.68 -0.35
N PHE A 159 5.68 1.44 0.01
CA PHE A 159 6.50 0.55 -0.81
C PHE A 159 5.82 0.30 -2.17
N ALA A 160 4.53 -0.04 -2.14
CA ALA A 160 3.74 -0.25 -3.34
C ALA A 160 3.63 1.00 -4.22
N ARG A 161 3.42 2.17 -3.59
CA ARG A 161 3.30 3.46 -4.28
C ARG A 161 4.60 3.85 -4.98
N LEU A 162 5.75 3.70 -4.30
CA LEU A 162 7.05 3.96 -4.90
C LEU A 162 7.33 3.03 -6.09
N PHE A 163 6.99 1.75 -5.95
CA PHE A 163 7.08 0.78 -7.03
C PHE A 163 6.20 1.17 -8.21
N ALA A 164 4.92 1.48 -7.96
CA ALA A 164 3.95 1.89 -8.98
C ALA A 164 4.40 3.13 -9.75
N GLN A 165 4.93 4.15 -9.06
CA GLN A 165 5.47 5.35 -9.70
C GLN A 165 6.69 5.04 -10.59
N SER A 166 7.57 4.16 -10.11
CA SER A 166 8.73 3.72 -10.88
C SER A 166 8.31 2.90 -12.09
N LEU A 167 7.30 2.04 -11.93
CA LEU A 167 6.72 1.23 -13.00
C LEU A 167 6.13 2.11 -14.09
N LEU A 168 5.30 3.11 -13.74
CA LEU A 168 4.70 4.04 -14.71
C LEU A 168 5.72 4.89 -15.47
N SER A 169 6.94 5.02 -14.94
CA SER A 169 8.03 5.73 -15.59
C SER A 169 8.75 4.88 -16.65
N CYS A 170 8.48 3.57 -16.71
CA CYS A 170 9.09 2.68 -17.69
C CYS A 170 8.40 2.79 -19.08
N PRO A 171 9.15 2.66 -20.18
CA PRO A 171 8.60 2.63 -21.54
C PRO A 171 7.83 1.33 -21.86
N GLY A 172 8.25 0.19 -21.31
CA GLY A 172 7.67 -1.13 -21.58
C GLY A 172 6.43 -1.49 -20.77
N VAL A 173 5.69 -0.50 -20.27
CA VAL A 173 4.53 -0.69 -19.39
C VAL A 173 3.32 -1.17 -20.20
N THR A 174 2.68 -2.24 -19.72
CA THR A 174 1.43 -2.75 -20.30
C THR A 174 0.21 -2.06 -19.68
N MET A 175 -0.97 -2.23 -20.29
CA MET A 175 -2.22 -1.73 -19.70
C MET A 175 -2.48 -2.33 -18.30
N SER A 176 -2.10 -3.59 -18.09
CA SER A 176 -2.24 -4.25 -16.80
C SER A 176 -1.32 -3.65 -15.73
N ASP A 177 -0.07 -3.36 -16.12
CA ASP A 177 0.89 -2.67 -15.25
C ASP A 177 0.39 -1.28 -14.86
N THR A 178 -0.21 -0.55 -15.82
CA THR A 178 -0.81 0.76 -15.57
C THR A 178 -2.00 0.67 -14.63
N ALA A 179 -2.89 -0.31 -14.81
CA ALA A 179 -4.04 -0.51 -13.95
C ALA A 179 -3.63 -0.82 -12.50
N PHE A 180 -2.66 -1.74 -12.32
CA PHE A 180 -2.08 -2.04 -11.02
C PHE A 180 -1.48 -0.78 -10.38
N ALA A 181 -0.66 -0.04 -11.12
CA ALA A 181 0.05 1.12 -10.60
C ALA A 181 -0.92 2.22 -10.13
N TRP A 182 -1.95 2.53 -10.93
CA TRP A 182 -2.96 3.52 -10.54
C TRP A 182 -3.70 3.11 -9.27
N GLN A 183 -4.10 1.85 -9.17
CA GLN A 183 -4.79 1.36 -7.99
C GLN A 183 -3.87 1.39 -6.75
N ALA A 184 -2.60 1.02 -6.88
CA ALA A 184 -1.63 1.03 -5.79
C ALA A 184 -1.26 2.46 -5.32
N ILE A 185 -1.36 3.46 -6.20
CA ILE A 185 -1.17 4.87 -5.85
C ILE A 185 -2.37 5.40 -5.05
N GLN A 186 -3.59 4.98 -5.40
CA GLN A 186 -4.82 5.47 -4.76
C GLN A 186 -5.13 4.75 -3.45
N HIS A 187 -4.86 3.45 -3.39
CA HIS A 187 -5.24 2.59 -2.27
C HIS A 187 -4.13 1.60 -1.93
N PRO A 188 -3.97 1.20 -0.65
CA PRO A 188 -3.09 0.11 -0.28
C PRO A 188 -3.45 -1.17 -1.05
N PRO A 189 -2.51 -1.80 -1.79
CA PRO A 189 -2.81 -3.00 -2.56
C PRO A 189 -3.01 -4.21 -1.65
N THR A 190 -4.04 -5.00 -1.95
CA THR A 190 -4.26 -6.29 -1.30
C THR A 190 -3.23 -7.32 -1.78
N LYS A 191 -3.03 -8.41 -1.03
CA LYS A 191 -2.16 -9.52 -1.46
C LYS A 191 -2.65 -10.13 -2.78
N THR A 192 -3.96 -10.32 -2.96
CA THR A 192 -4.53 -10.82 -4.22
C THR A 192 -4.24 -9.90 -5.42
N MET A 193 -4.26 -8.58 -5.20
CA MET A 193 -3.90 -7.61 -6.25
C MET A 193 -2.43 -7.76 -6.66
N TRP A 194 -1.53 -7.90 -5.69
CA TRP A 194 -0.13 -8.21 -5.95
C TRP A 194 0.05 -9.53 -6.69
N GLU A 195 -0.56 -10.62 -6.21
CA GLU A 195 -0.47 -11.94 -6.83
C GLU A 195 -0.95 -11.93 -8.28
N THR A 196 -2.03 -11.19 -8.56
CA THR A 196 -2.55 -11.03 -9.92
C THR A 196 -1.55 -10.30 -10.82
N PHE A 197 -0.99 -9.18 -10.34
CA PHE A 197 0.02 -8.40 -11.04
C PHE A 197 1.30 -9.21 -11.32
N LEU A 198 1.78 -9.95 -10.31
CA LEU A 198 2.97 -10.78 -10.40
C LEU A 198 2.77 -11.90 -11.41
N LYS A 199 1.63 -12.60 -11.37
CA LYS A 199 1.31 -13.69 -12.30
C LYS A 199 1.28 -13.22 -13.75
N GLN A 200 0.72 -12.03 -14.01
CA GLN A 200 0.72 -11.43 -15.34
C GLN A 200 2.11 -11.07 -15.87
N ASN A 201 3.06 -10.85 -14.96
CA ASN A 201 4.46 -10.58 -15.27
C ASN A 201 5.37 -11.82 -15.12
N GLU A 202 4.78 -13.02 -15.01
CA GLU A 202 5.50 -14.30 -14.84
C GLU A 202 6.37 -14.36 -13.58
N LEU A 203 5.91 -13.71 -12.50
CA LEU A 203 6.56 -13.66 -11.20
C LEU A 203 5.72 -14.37 -10.13
N ASN A 204 6.38 -14.71 -9.02
CA ASN A 204 5.75 -15.33 -7.85
C ASN A 204 5.75 -14.38 -6.66
N TRP A 205 4.72 -14.48 -5.82
CA TRP A 205 4.73 -13.88 -4.49
C TRP A 205 5.86 -14.47 -3.64
N LEU A 206 6.57 -13.60 -2.92
CA LEU A 206 7.66 -13.98 -2.02
C LEU A 206 7.38 -13.36 -0.66
N GLU A 207 7.50 -14.14 0.41
CA GLU A 207 7.32 -13.62 1.78
C GLU A 207 8.57 -12.84 2.23
N ASP A 208 9.75 -13.26 1.78
CA ASP A 208 11.01 -12.55 2.04
C ASP A 208 11.02 -11.19 1.34
N SER A 209 11.05 -10.12 2.14
CA SER A 209 11.00 -8.75 1.66
C SER A 209 12.18 -8.35 0.77
N LYS A 210 13.36 -8.92 1.01
CA LYS A 210 14.56 -8.60 0.24
C LYS A 210 14.47 -9.22 -1.15
N GLU A 211 14.16 -10.51 -1.22
CA GLU A 211 13.98 -11.22 -2.48
C GLU A 211 12.83 -10.64 -3.30
N PHE A 212 11.71 -10.29 -2.66
CA PHE A 212 10.59 -9.62 -3.31
C PHE A 212 11.00 -8.28 -3.94
N TYR A 213 11.70 -7.44 -3.17
CA TYR A 213 12.23 -6.17 -3.68
C TYR A 213 13.18 -6.37 -4.87
N GLU A 214 14.11 -7.32 -4.78
CA GLU A 214 15.04 -7.62 -5.88
C GLU A 214 14.33 -8.12 -7.13
N GLN A 215 13.29 -8.94 -6.99
CA GLN A 215 12.44 -9.39 -8.09
C GLN A 215 11.76 -8.21 -8.80
N LEU A 216 11.19 -7.28 -8.03
CA LEU A 216 10.55 -6.08 -8.58
C LEU A 216 11.55 -5.14 -9.28
N ILE A 217 12.76 -4.98 -8.74
CA ILE A 217 13.82 -4.22 -9.42
C ILE A 217 14.21 -4.85 -10.76
N ARG A 218 14.33 -6.19 -10.84
CA ARG A 218 14.59 -6.89 -12.10
C ARG A 218 13.47 -6.67 -13.11
N LEU A 219 12.21 -6.67 -12.66
CA LEU A 219 11.07 -6.35 -13.51
C LEU A 219 11.16 -4.92 -14.06
N LEU A 220 11.44 -3.93 -13.21
CA LEU A 220 11.61 -2.53 -13.66
C LEU A 220 12.71 -2.42 -14.71
N ASN A 221 13.87 -3.04 -14.48
CA ASN A 221 14.97 -3.01 -15.45
C ASN A 221 14.57 -3.64 -16.79
N LYS A 222 13.90 -4.80 -16.78
CA LYS A 222 13.36 -5.44 -18.00
C LYS A 222 12.39 -4.52 -18.74
N LYS A 223 11.52 -3.81 -18.03
CA LYS A 223 10.54 -2.86 -18.61
C LYS A 223 11.21 -1.58 -19.14
N MET A 224 12.34 -1.17 -18.55
CA MET A 224 13.17 -0.07 -19.05
C MET A 224 13.85 -0.40 -20.38
N GLU A 225 14.28 -1.65 -20.56
CA GLU A 225 14.95 -2.10 -21.78
C GLU A 225 13.98 -2.46 -22.92
N THR A 226 12.70 -2.66 -22.60
CA THR A 226 11.68 -3.01 -23.60
C THR A 226 11.24 -1.75 -24.36
N PRO A 227 11.42 -1.67 -25.70
CA PRO A 227 10.95 -0.54 -26.48
C PRO A 227 9.43 -0.42 -26.36
N SER A 228 8.94 0.80 -26.15
CA SER A 228 7.50 1.07 -26.14
C SER A 228 6.92 0.66 -27.48
N THR A 229 6.04 -0.34 -27.48
CA THR A 229 5.25 -0.63 -28.68
C THR A 229 4.22 0.50 -28.78
N PRO A 230 4.25 1.35 -29.81
CA PRO A 230 3.28 2.41 -29.91
C PRO A 230 1.89 1.78 -30.06
N TYR A 231 1.07 1.89 -29.01
CA TYR A 231 -0.37 1.64 -29.07
C TYR A 231 -1.05 2.77 -29.84
N PHE A 232 -0.65 2.98 -31.10
CA PHE A 232 -1.55 3.56 -32.07
C PHE A 232 -2.37 2.40 -32.61
N VAL A 233 -3.58 2.25 -32.06
CA VAL A 233 -4.68 1.68 -32.83
C VAL A 233 -4.76 2.55 -34.08
N GLN A 234 -4.22 2.05 -35.20
CA GLN A 234 -4.55 2.61 -36.50
C GLN A 234 -6.07 2.53 -36.57
N ARG A 235 -6.74 3.68 -36.44
CA ARG A 235 -8.12 3.79 -36.88
C ARG A 235 -8.07 3.43 -38.36
N GLU A 236 -8.43 2.19 -38.70
CA GLU A 236 -8.77 1.87 -40.06
C GLU A 236 -9.78 2.92 -40.50
N GLN A 237 -9.39 3.71 -41.50
CA GLN A 237 -10.30 4.69 -42.08
C GLN A 237 -11.55 3.91 -42.53
N PRO A 238 -12.77 4.35 -42.19
CA PRO A 238 -13.97 3.68 -42.67
C PRO A 238 -13.90 3.69 -44.19
N THR A 239 -13.84 2.48 -44.77
CA THR A 239 -13.84 2.28 -46.21
C THR A 239 -15.10 2.94 -46.75
N ALA A 240 -14.94 3.87 -47.70
CA ALA A 240 -16.04 4.62 -48.27
C ALA A 240 -17.17 3.67 -48.71
N ILE A 241 -18.35 3.82 -48.10
CA ILE A 241 -19.57 3.17 -48.55
C ILE A 241 -19.86 3.74 -49.94
N LYS A 242 -19.68 2.93 -50.99
CA LYS A 242 -20.19 3.26 -52.32
C LYS A 242 -21.72 3.21 -52.26
N VAL A 243 -22.34 4.39 -52.23
CA VAL A 243 -23.78 4.52 -52.44
C VAL A 243 -24.07 4.10 -53.88
N ASN A 244 -24.87 3.05 -54.03
CA ASN A 244 -25.29 2.54 -55.32
C ASN A 244 -26.47 3.40 -55.80
N GLU A 245 -26.22 4.33 -56.71
CA GLU A 245 -27.25 5.12 -57.39
C GLU A 245 -28.03 4.23 -58.36
N ASN A 246 -28.96 3.43 -57.86
CA ASN A 246 -29.95 2.73 -58.69
C ASN A 246 -31.16 2.31 -57.83
N ILE A 247 -31.88 3.29 -57.31
CA ILE A 247 -33.27 3.09 -56.89
C ILE A 247 -34.12 4.10 -57.67
N GLY A 248 -34.63 3.65 -58.81
CA GLY A 248 -35.69 4.32 -59.54
C GLY A 248 -36.97 4.26 -58.72
N ILE A 249 -37.56 5.42 -58.48
CA ILE A 249 -38.91 5.56 -57.94
C ILE A 249 -39.86 5.24 -59.08
N ILE A 250 -40.60 4.13 -58.98
CA ILE A 250 -41.81 3.92 -59.77
C ILE A 250 -42.94 4.59 -59.01
N VAL A 251 -43.54 5.59 -59.64
CA VAL A 251 -44.82 6.17 -59.23
C VAL A 251 -45.88 5.49 -60.10
N ASP A 252 -46.70 4.65 -59.47
CA ASP A 252 -48.14 4.46 -59.69
C ASP A 252 -48.73 3.64 -58.53
#